data_AF-A0A6C1QLI9-F1
#
_entry.id   AF-A0A6C1QLI9-F1
#
_cell.length_a   1.000
_cell.length_b   1.000
_cell.length_c   1.000
_cell.angle_alpha   90.00
_cell.angle_beta   90.00
_cell.angle_gamma   90.00
#
_symmetry.space_group_name_H-M   'P 1'
#
loop_
_entity.id
_entity.type
_entity.pdbx_description
1 polymer ?
#
loop_
_entity_poly.entity_id
_entity_poly.type
_entity_poly.pdbx_seq_one_letter_code
_entity_poly.pdbx_strand_id
1 'polypeptide(L)'
;MDPNTAEIKNSLHKLIAETDDENILSKVQAYFTTLQSKNVDWWDTISDQEKEAVNMGLQQLDNGEGIPHKEVKRKVDKLLGRK
;
A
#
# COMPACT_ATOMS: atom_id res chain seq x y z
N MET A 1 -22.46 -14.03 -8.05
CA MET A 1 -23.15 -12.74 -8.19
C MET A 1 -22.16 -11.70 -7.75
N ASP A 2 -21.84 -10.76 -8.62
CA ASP A 2 -21.03 -9.61 -8.22
C ASP A 2 -21.85 -8.75 -7.25
N PRO A 3 -21.25 -8.27 -6.15
CA PRO A 3 -21.98 -7.47 -5.18
C PRO A 3 -22.49 -6.20 -5.85
N ASN A 4 -23.75 -5.87 -5.59
CA ASN A 4 -24.33 -4.63 -6.11
C ASN A 4 -23.79 -3.42 -5.33
N THR A 5 -23.97 -2.22 -5.89
CA THR A 5 -23.43 -0.97 -5.30
C THR A 5 -23.86 -0.74 -3.85
N ALA A 6 -25.08 -1.15 -3.46
CA ALA A 6 -25.57 -0.99 -2.09
C ALA A 6 -24.87 -1.95 -1.12
N GLU A 7 -24.63 -3.19 -1.55
CA GLU A 7 -23.92 -4.20 -0.75
C GLU A 7 -22.47 -3.78 -0.49
N ILE A 8 -21.78 -3.24 -1.50
CA ILE A 8 -20.41 -2.73 -1.38
C ILE A 8 -20.35 -1.58 -0.37
N LYS A 9 -21.26 -0.60 -0.47
CA LYS A 9 -21.31 0.55 0.44
C LYS A 9 -21.53 0.12 1.89
N ASN A 10 -22.47 -0.80 2.12
CA ASN A 10 -22.79 -1.27 3.46
C ASN A 10 -21.59 -2.03 4.08
N SER A 11 -20.93 -2.89 3.29
CA SER A 11 -19.74 -3.58 3.76
C SER A 11 -18.60 -2.61 4.13
N LEU A 12 -18.36 -1.57 3.34
CA LEU A 12 -17.32 -0.58 3.63
C LEU A 12 -17.66 0.25 4.87
N HIS A 13 -18.92 0.71 5.00
CA HIS A 13 -19.38 1.41 6.20
C HIS A 13 -19.17 0.59 7.46
N LYS A 14 -19.50 -0.71 7.41
CA LYS A 14 -19.30 -1.62 8.54
C LYS A 14 -17.83 -1.73 8.93
N LEU A 15 -16.94 -1.97 7.96
CA LEU A 15 -15.49 -2.06 8.22
C LEU A 15 -14.92 -0.79 8.83
N ILE A 16 -15.37 0.39 8.37
CA ILE A 16 -14.94 1.68 8.90
C ILE A 16 -15.49 1.91 10.31
N ALA A 17 -16.74 1.54 10.57
CA ALA A 17 -17.38 1.75 11.88
C ALA A 17 -16.87 0.79 12.96
N GLU A 18 -16.36 -0.39 12.58
CA GLU A 18 -15.86 -1.41 13.50
C GLU A 18 -14.36 -1.28 13.83
N THR A 19 -13.64 -0.34 13.19
CA THR A 19 -12.21 -0.14 13.41
C THR A 19 -11.95 1.13 14.21
N ASP A 20 -11.14 1.01 15.27
CA ASP A 20 -10.64 2.13 16.07
C ASP A 20 -9.16 2.45 15.74
N ASP A 21 -8.57 1.76 14.76
CA ASP A 21 -7.18 1.98 14.35
C ASP A 21 -7.08 3.23 13.45
N GLU A 22 -6.59 4.32 14.03
CA GLU A 22 -6.42 5.61 13.35
C GLU A 22 -5.53 5.53 12.10
N ASN A 23 -4.53 4.63 12.08
CA ASN A 23 -3.66 4.45 10.92
C ASN A 23 -4.43 3.80 9.76
N ILE A 24 -5.28 2.80 10.04
CA ILE A 24 -6.15 2.18 9.03
C ILE A 24 -7.13 3.23 8.49
N LEU A 25 -7.79 3.97 9.37
CA LEU A 25 -8.75 5.00 8.99
C LEU A 25 -8.11 6.09 8.12
N SER A 26 -6.93 6.58 8.51
CA SER A 26 -6.18 7.59 7.76
C SER A 26 -5.82 7.10 6.34
N LYS A 27 -5.37 5.85 6.20
CA LYS A 27 -5.05 5.26 4.89
C LYS A 27 -6.27 5.11 4.00
N VAL A 28 -7.40 4.65 4.55
CA VAL A 28 -8.65 4.51 3.80
C VAL A 28 -9.14 5.89 3.33
N GLN A 29 -9.08 6.90 4.20
CA GLN A 29 -9.44 8.28 3.86
C GLN A 29 -8.56 8.84 2.74
N ALA A 30 -7.24 8.67 2.84
CA ALA A 30 -6.29 9.10 1.81
C ALA A 30 -6.59 8.43 0.46
N TYR A 31 -6.79 7.11 0.46
CA TYR A 31 -7.08 6.35 -0.76
C TYR A 31 -8.39 6.80 -1.44
N PHE A 32 -9.47 6.98 -0.67
CA PHE A 32 -10.73 7.51 -1.21
C PHE A 32 -10.58 8.93 -1.74
N THR A 33 -9.79 9.77 -1.07
CA THR A 33 -9.50 11.14 -1.51
C THR A 33 -8.77 11.13 -2.84
N THR A 34 -7.73 10.31 -3.00
CA THR A 34 -6.99 10.15 -4.27
C THR A 34 -7.90 9.66 -5.40
N LEU A 35 -8.79 8.68 -5.15
CA LEU A 35 -9.69 8.17 -6.18
C LEU A 35 -10.76 9.17 -6.62
N GLN A 36 -11.27 10.00 -5.70
CA GLN A 36 -12.30 11.00 -6.01
C GLN A 36 -11.71 12.28 -6.59
N SER A 37 -10.49 12.60 -6.20
CA SER A 37 -9.78 13.77 -6.69
C SER A 37 -9.21 13.46 -8.07
N LYS A 38 -9.86 13.93 -9.13
CA LYS A 38 -9.31 13.86 -10.50
C LYS A 38 -7.93 14.56 -10.66
N ASN A 39 -7.42 15.23 -9.62
CA ASN A 39 -6.22 16.08 -9.62
C ASN A 39 -5.33 15.95 -8.37
N VAL A 40 -5.54 15.00 -7.45
CA VAL A 40 -4.61 14.81 -6.31
C VAL A 40 -3.71 13.63 -6.63
N ASP A 41 -2.44 13.91 -6.89
CA ASP A 41 -1.41 12.88 -7.04
C ASP A 41 -1.26 12.18 -5.68
N TRP A 42 -1.22 10.85 -5.67
CA TRP A 42 -0.97 10.08 -4.46
C TRP A 42 0.36 10.47 -3.82
N TRP A 43 1.32 10.96 -4.62
CA TRP A 43 2.59 11.50 -4.14
C TRP A 43 2.39 12.60 -3.09
N ASP A 44 1.36 13.43 -3.23
CA ASP A 44 1.06 14.51 -2.28
C ASP A 44 0.35 14.03 -1.01
N THR A 45 -0.04 12.75 -0.95
CA THR A 45 -0.77 12.15 0.17
C THR A 45 0.09 11.38 1.16
N ILE A 46 1.36 11.12 0.82
CA ILE A 46 2.32 10.43 1.69
C ILE A 46 3.22 11.43 2.43
N SER A 47 3.70 11.04 3.62
CA SER A 47 4.58 11.86 4.45
C SER A 47 5.94 12.09 3.79
N ASP A 48 6.66 13.13 4.23
CA ASP A 48 8.01 13.43 3.71
C ASP A 48 8.99 12.29 3.97
N GLN A 49 8.85 11.60 5.11
CA GLN A 49 9.65 10.41 5.43
C GLN A 49 9.37 9.25 4.45
N GLU A 50 8.11 9.05 4.06
CA GLU A 50 7.76 8.04 3.06
C GLU A 50 8.28 8.43 1.67
N LYS A 51 8.21 9.71 1.29
CA LYS A 51 8.80 10.22 0.04
C LYS A 51 10.30 10.00 0.01
N GLU A 52 11.00 10.29 1.12
CA GLU A 52 12.43 10.07 1.26
C GLU A 52 12.79 8.60 1.11
N ALA A 53 12.03 7.70 1.75
CA ALA A 53 12.24 6.26 1.63
C ALA A 53 12.05 5.76 0.18
N VAL A 54 11.05 6.29 -0.54
CA VAL A 54 10.84 5.96 -1.97
C VAL A 54 12.00 6.46 -2.83
N ASN A 55 12.43 7.71 -2.65
CA ASN A 55 13.55 8.28 -3.40
C ASN A 55 14.87 7.52 -3.14
N MET A 56 15.11 7.13 -1.88
CA MET A 56 16.26 6.30 -1.53
C MET A 56 16.22 4.95 -2.27
N GLY A 57 15.07 4.30 -2.32
CA GLY A 57 14.91 3.04 -3.07
C GLY A 57 15.18 3.19 -4.57
N LEU A 58 14.74 4.29 -5.19
CA LEU A 58 15.05 4.59 -6.59
C LEU A 58 16.54 4.77 -6.81
N GLN A 59 17.21 5.55 -5.97
CA GLN A 59 18.66 5.77 -6.06
C GLN A 59 19.45 4.46 -5.88
N GLN A 60 19.04 3.59 -4.96
CA GLN A 60 19.64 2.28 -4.76
C GLN A 60 19.50 1.40 -6.01
N LEU A 61 18.35 1.46 -6.69
CA LEU A 61 18.15 0.73 -7.94
C LEU A 61 19.06 1.24 -9.06
N ASP A 62 19.18 2.57 -9.21
CA ASP A 62 20.07 3.19 -10.19
C ASP A 62 21.55 2.85 -9.93
N ASN A 63 21.93 2.70 -8.66
CA ASN A 63 23.26 2.25 -8.24
C ASN A 63 23.50 0.73 -8.41
N GLY A 64 22.49 -0.03 -8.85
CA GLY A 64 22.59 -1.49 -8.98
C GLY A 64 22.57 -2.25 -7.65
N GLU A 65 22.10 -1.63 -6.56
CA GLU A 65 21.97 -2.23 -5.23
C GLU A 65 20.70 -3.12 -5.10
N GLY A 66 19.93 -3.23 -6.18
CA GLY A 66 18.77 -4.11 -6.25
C GLY A 66 19.14 -5.59 -6.10
N ILE A 67 18.27 -6.35 -5.43
CA ILE A 67 18.44 -7.80 -5.28
C ILE A 67 17.54 -8.51 -6.30
N PRO A 68 18.09 -9.39 -7.17
CA PRO A 68 17.28 -10.13 -8.13
C PRO A 68 16.20 -10.97 -7.47
N HIS A 69 15.02 -11.04 -8.09
CA HIS A 69 13.87 -11.80 -7.59
C HIS A 69 14.21 -13.24 -7.19
N LYS A 70 15.01 -13.94 -8.01
CA LYS A 70 15.44 -15.33 -7.74
C LYS A 70 16.23 -15.45 -6.43
N GLU A 71 17.06 -14.46 -6.11
CA GLU A 71 17.84 -14.45 -4.88
C GLU A 71 16.97 -14.17 -3.66
N VAL A 72 16.04 -13.21 -3.77
CA VAL A 72 15.04 -12.93 -2.73
C VAL A 72 14.22 -14.18 -2.43
N LYS A 73 13.68 -14.83 -3.47
CA LYS A 73 12.90 -16.06 -3.33
C LYS A 73 13.70 -17.16 -2.62
N ARG A 74 14.95 -17.41 -3.03
CA ARG A 74 15.83 -18.39 -2.38
C ARG A 74 16.07 -18.08 -0.89
N LYS A 75 16.26 -16.81 -0.52
CA LYS A 75 16.43 -16.39 0.89
C LYS A 75 15.17 -16.65 1.69
N VAL A 76 14.00 -16.31 1.14
CA VAL A 76 12.70 -16.53 1.78
C VAL A 76 12.39 -18.02 1.93
N ASP A 77 12.61 -18.83 0.89
CA ASP A 77 12.39 -20.29 0.94
C ASP A 77 13.26 -20.93 2.03
N LYS A 78 14.53 -20.49 2.17
CA LYS A 78 15.41 -20.94 3.26
C LYS A 78 14.88 -20.55 4.65
N LEU A 79 14.38 -19.33 4.83
CA LEU A 79 13.80 -18.87 6.10
C LEU A 79 12.52 -19.63 6.47
N LEU A 80 11.72 -19.98 5.46
CA LEU A 80 10.45 -20.72 5.63
C LEU A 80 10.63 -22.23 5.63
N GLY A 81 11.85 -22.76 5.53
CA GLY A 81 12.13 -24.19 5.50
C GLY A 81 11.59 -24.93 4.28
N ARG A 82 11.29 -24.21 3.20
CA ARG A 82 10.82 -24.78 1.92
C ARG A 82 12.05 -25.21 1.12
N LYS A 83 12.27 -26.52 0.99
CA LYS A 83 13.36 -27.08 0.18
C LYS A 83 13.01 -27.07 -1.30
#